data_AF-A0AAE7MR37-F1
#
_entry.id   AF-A0AAE7MR37-F1
#
_cell.length_a   1.000
_cell.length_b   1.000
_cell.length_c   1.000
_cell.angle_alpha   90.00
_cell.angle_beta   90.00
_cell.angle_gamma   90.00
#
_symmetry.space_group_name_H-M   'P 1'
#
loop_
_entity.id
_entity.type
_entity.pdbx_description
1 polymer ?
#
loop_
_entity_poly.entity_id
_entity_poly.type
_entity_poly.pdbx_seq_one_letter_code
_entity_poly.pdbx_strand_id
1 'polypeptide(L)'
;MAKQAITYYYDMMRGGVMDVEIHNSGREAVDYLVKNCGRYFTTDLIWKTKPKLTGKGAVSAGFAHRKMVARFLSEEEVAIYQNFGDETWVDYKTQTLIEPPVCNPTK
;
A
#
# COMPACT_ATOMS: atom_id res chain seq x y z
N MET A 1 15.79 -4.49 -13.13
CA MET A 1 14.39 -4.02 -13.20
C MET A 1 14.00 -3.42 -11.87
N ALA A 2 13.29 -2.29 -11.86
CA ALA A 2 12.73 -1.74 -10.63
C ALA A 2 11.60 -2.67 -10.14
N LYS A 3 11.56 -2.96 -8.83
CA LYS A 3 10.49 -3.77 -8.24
C LYS A 3 9.29 -2.86 -7.97
N GLN A 4 8.12 -3.28 -8.45
CA GLN A 4 6.85 -2.60 -8.18
C GLN A 4 6.58 -2.56 -6.68
N ALA A 5 5.91 -1.48 -6.27
CA ALA A 5 5.60 -1.21 -4.88
C ALA A 5 4.17 -0.70 -4.76
N ILE A 6 3.60 -0.80 -3.57
CA ILE A 6 2.26 -0.33 -3.25
C ILE A 6 2.35 0.68 -2.12
N THR A 7 1.54 1.73 -2.19
CA THR A 7 1.20 2.56 -1.04
C THR A 7 -0.26 2.41 -0.69
N TYR A 8 -0.57 2.43 0.60
CA TYR A 8 -1.94 2.43 1.07
C TYR A 8 -2.04 3.04 2.47
N TYR A 9 -3.21 3.55 2.82
CA TYR A 9 -3.57 3.93 4.17
C TYR A 9 -4.40 2.82 4.83
N TYR A 10 -3.87 2.26 5.92
CA TYR A 10 -4.55 1.28 6.74
C TYR A 10 -5.18 1.96 7.96
N ASP A 11 -6.50 1.83 8.12
CA ASP A 11 -7.23 2.26 9.31
C ASP A 11 -8.11 1.13 9.83
N MET A 12 -7.63 0.49 10.89
CA MET A 12 -8.34 -0.61 11.52
C MET A 12 -9.69 -0.15 12.11
N MET A 13 -9.78 1.10 12.57
CA MET A 13 -10.98 1.63 13.21
C MET A 13 -12.10 1.87 12.20
N ARG A 14 -11.76 2.08 10.93
CA ARG A 14 -12.70 2.20 9.82
C ARG A 14 -12.90 0.88 9.08
N GLY A 15 -12.15 -0.16 9.44
CA GLY A 15 -12.25 -1.50 8.84
C GLY A 15 -11.79 -1.56 7.39
N GLY A 16 -10.84 -0.72 6.98
CA GLY A 16 -10.48 -0.60 5.57
C GLY A 16 -9.03 -0.27 5.27
N VAL A 17 -8.65 -0.60 4.03
CA VAL A 17 -7.48 -0.07 3.34
C VAL A 17 -7.98 0.96 2.33
N MET A 18 -7.35 2.13 2.30
CA MET A 18 -7.74 3.27 1.48
C MET A 18 -6.54 3.81 0.70
N ASP A 19 -6.81 4.64 -0.30
CA ASP A 19 -5.80 5.38 -1.06
C ASP A 19 -4.66 4.48 -1.54
N VAL A 20 -5.08 3.36 -2.13
CA VAL A 20 -4.21 2.34 -2.69
C VAL A 20 -3.64 2.87 -4.01
N GLU A 21 -2.31 2.86 -4.13
CA GLU A 21 -1.63 3.17 -5.37
C GLU A 21 -0.48 2.20 -5.63
N ILE A 22 -0.34 1.79 -6.89
CA ILE A 22 0.75 0.93 -7.36
C ILE A 22 1.78 1.80 -8.09
N HIS A 23 3.04 1.60 -7.72
CA HIS A 23 4.20 2.36 -8.17
C HIS A 23 5.15 1.45 -8.92
N ASN A 24 5.86 2.01 -9.91
CA ASN A 24 6.82 1.25 -10.71
C ASN A 24 8.14 1.01 -9.95
N SER A 25 8.37 1.75 -8.86
CA SER A 25 9.52 1.56 -7.99
C SER A 25 9.25 1.85 -6.52
N GLY A 26 10.05 1.22 -5.65
CA GLY A 26 10.04 1.55 -4.22
C GLY A 26 10.47 2.99 -3.90
N ARG A 27 11.17 3.68 -4.82
CA ARG A 27 11.51 5.10 -4.65
C ARG A 27 10.26 5.96 -4.81
N GLU A 28 9.51 5.74 -5.88
CA GLU A 28 8.22 6.43 -6.14
C GLU A 28 7.25 6.21 -4.98
N ALA A 29 7.09 4.97 -4.51
CA ALA A 29 6.23 4.66 -3.38
C ALA A 29 6.62 5.41 -2.10
N VAL A 30 7.92 5.53 -1.81
CA VAL A 30 8.40 6.28 -0.64
C VAL A 30 8.22 7.78 -0.80
N ASP A 31 8.55 8.33 -1.97
CA ASP A 31 8.36 9.75 -2.26
C ASP A 31 6.87 10.12 -2.18
N TYR A 32 5.98 9.25 -2.68
CA TYR A 32 4.54 9.38 -2.54
C TYR A 32 4.09 9.32 -1.07
N LEU A 33 4.58 8.35 -0.30
CA LEU A 33 4.26 8.23 1.12
C LEU A 33 4.64 9.52 1.86
N VAL A 34 5.88 9.99 1.72
CA VAL A 34 6.35 11.21 2.41
C VAL A 34 5.52 12.43 2.05
N LYS A 35 5.11 12.56 0.78
CA LYS A 35 4.30 13.69 0.30
C LYS A 35 2.86 13.66 0.82
N ASN A 36 2.27 12.47 0.98
CA ASN A 36 0.83 12.34 1.22
C ASN A 36 0.46 11.90 2.64
N CYS A 37 1.39 11.33 3.40
CA CYS A 37 1.12 10.81 4.74
C CYS A 37 0.54 11.86 5.70
N GLY A 38 0.95 13.13 5.58
CA GLY A 38 0.41 14.23 6.41
C GLY A 38 -1.11 14.43 6.30
N ARG A 39 -1.78 13.91 5.25
CA ARG A 39 -3.24 13.98 5.12
C ARG A 39 -3.99 13.19 6.19
N TYR A 40 -3.36 12.17 6.76
CA TYR A 40 -4.00 11.26 7.71
C TYR A 40 -3.65 11.54 9.17
N PHE A 41 -2.66 12.40 9.43
CA PHE A 41 -2.18 12.69 10.77
C PHE A 41 -2.34 14.17 11.07
N THR A 42 -2.80 14.48 12.28
CA THR A 42 -3.05 15.86 12.73
C THR A 42 -1.78 16.60 13.16
N THR A 43 -0.66 15.89 13.21
CA THR A 43 0.66 16.40 13.63
C THR A 43 1.65 16.26 12.49
N ASP A 44 2.58 17.20 12.39
CA ASP A 44 3.69 17.12 11.44
C ASP A 44 4.51 15.85 11.63
N LEU A 45 4.79 15.17 10.51
CA LEU A 45 5.60 13.96 10.51
C LEU A 45 7.07 14.32 10.48
N ILE A 46 7.76 14.01 11.56
CA ILE A 46 9.21 14.23 11.69
C ILE A 46 9.95 12.94 11.35
N TRP A 47 10.65 12.94 10.23
CA TRP A 47 11.50 11.83 9.81
C TRP A 47 12.89 11.98 10.43
N LYS A 48 13.28 11.06 11.32
CA LYS A 48 14.64 11.04 11.89
C LYS A 48 15.72 10.76 10.83
N THR A 49 15.37 9.97 9.83
CA THR A 49 16.20 9.66 8.66
C THR A 49 15.31 9.67 7.42
N LYS A 50 15.90 9.95 6.25
CA LYS A 50 15.15 9.88 5.00
C LYS A 50 14.63 8.45 4.81
N PRO A 51 13.31 8.23 4.73
CA PRO A 51 12.76 6.89 4.55
C PRO A 51 13.24 6.31 3.22
N LYS A 52 13.42 4.99 3.21
CA LYS A 52 13.83 4.23 2.02
C LYS A 52 13.31 2.80 2.11
N LEU A 53 12.81 2.28 0.99
CA LEU A 53 12.50 0.86 0.85
C LEU A 53 13.76 0.09 0.46
N THR A 54 14.13 -0.90 1.28
CA THR A 54 15.28 -1.78 1.04
C THR A 54 14.91 -3.24 1.26
N GLY A 55 15.37 -4.13 0.38
CA GLY A 55 15.14 -5.57 0.50
C GLY A 55 13.66 -5.95 0.37
N LYS A 56 13.15 -6.74 1.32
CA LYS A 56 11.73 -7.14 1.43
C LYS A 56 10.97 -6.31 2.48
N GLY A 57 11.52 -5.16 2.89
CA GLY A 57 10.96 -4.35 3.97
C GLY A 57 9.75 -3.51 3.56
N ALA A 58 9.16 -2.85 4.55
CA ALA A 58 8.13 -1.83 4.39
C ALA A 58 8.56 -0.54 5.11
N VAL A 59 8.12 0.60 4.61
CA VAL A 59 8.19 1.90 5.29
C VAL A 59 6.77 2.25 5.71
N SER A 60 6.60 2.77 6.93
CA SER A 60 5.29 3.25 7.36
C SER A 60 5.39 4.53 8.16
N ALA A 61 4.38 5.38 8.03
CA ALA A 61 4.14 6.55 8.88
C ALA A 61 2.84 6.29 9.67
N GLY A 62 2.86 6.56 10.97
CA GLY A 62 1.75 6.25 11.88
C GLY A 62 2.09 5.14 12.87
N PHE A 63 1.07 4.65 13.59
CA PHE A 63 1.26 3.67 14.65
C PHE A 63 0.11 2.65 14.69
N ALA A 64 0.48 1.38 14.87
CA ALA A 64 -0.41 0.24 15.03
C ALA A 64 -1.56 0.21 14.01
N HIS A 65 -2.73 0.66 14.45
CA HIS A 65 -4.03 0.56 13.78
C HIS A 65 -4.28 1.63 12.73
N ARG A 66 -3.44 2.68 12.68
CA ARG A 66 -3.55 3.78 11.70
C ARG A 66 -2.19 4.11 11.14
N LYS A 67 -1.96 3.73 9.89
CA LYS A 67 -0.66 3.93 9.24
C LYS A 67 -0.80 4.03 7.73
N MET A 68 -0.05 4.94 7.13
CA MET A 68 0.26 4.89 5.71
C MET A 68 1.48 3.98 5.53
N VAL A 69 1.43 3.08 4.56
CA VAL A 69 2.46 2.06 4.32
C VAL A 69 2.91 2.16 2.87
N ALA A 70 4.21 2.03 2.66
CA ALA A 70 4.83 1.76 1.36
C ALA A 70 5.57 0.42 1.48
N ARG A 71 5.37 -0.50 0.55
CA ARG A 71 6.10 -1.78 0.51
C ARG A 71 6.27 -2.29 -0.91
N PHE A 72 7.24 -3.19 -1.11
CA PHE A 72 7.30 -3.92 -2.37
C PHE A 72 6.13 -4.92 -2.48
N LEU A 73 5.67 -5.13 -3.71
CA LEU A 73 4.78 -6.23 -4.04
C LEU A 73 5.57 -7.54 -4.09
N SER A 74 4.94 -8.64 -3.66
CA SER A 74 5.45 -9.98 -3.92
C SER A 74 5.33 -10.33 -5.41
N GLU A 75 6.00 -11.40 -5.85
CA GLU A 75 5.88 -11.88 -7.23
C GLU A 75 4.44 -12.30 -7.57
N GLU A 76 3.73 -12.88 -6.60
CA GLU A 76 2.31 -13.26 -6.73
C GLU A 76 1.42 -12.03 -6.88
N GLU A 77 1.64 -11.00 -6.07
CA GLU A 77 0.87 -9.75 -6.15
C GLU A 77 1.13 -9.00 -7.46
N VAL A 78 2.38 -9.03 -7.96
CA VAL A 78 2.71 -8.48 -9.27
C VAL A 78 1.95 -9.21 -10.37
N ALA A 79 1.88 -10.54 -10.33
CA ALA A 79 1.13 -11.32 -11.31
C ALA A 79 -0.37 -11.01 -11.26
N ILE A 80 -0.96 -10.89 -10.07
CA ILE A 80 -2.36 -10.47 -9.90
C ILE A 80 -2.59 -9.09 -10.51
N TYR A 81 -1.74 -8.11 -10.22
CA TYR A 81 -1.88 -6.76 -10.78
C TYR A 81 -1.68 -6.72 -12.30
N GLN A 82 -0.80 -7.54 -12.86
CA GLN A 82 -0.64 -7.64 -14.31
C GLN A 82 -1.88 -8.22 -15.00
N ASN A 83 -2.62 -9.09 -14.33
CA ASN A 83 -3.82 -9.72 -14.87
C ASN A 83 -5.09 -8.85 -14.74
N PHE A 84 -5.22 -8.13 -13.62
CA PHE A 84 -6.48 -7.42 -13.28
C PHE A 84 -6.32 -5.89 -13.17
N GLY A 85 -5.09 -5.37 -13.12
CA GLY A 85 -4.82 -3.93 -13.06
C GLY A 85 -5.55 -3.23 -11.91
N ASP A 86 -6.23 -2.13 -12.22
CA ASP A 86 -6.96 -1.30 -11.26
C ASP A 86 -8.21 -2.00 -10.68
N GLU A 87 -8.62 -3.15 -11.23
CA GLU A 87 -9.68 -3.99 -10.66
C GLU A 87 -9.19 -4.88 -9.52
N THR A 88 -7.89 -4.89 -9.21
CA THR A 88 -7.36 -5.64 -8.07
C THR A 88 -7.88 -5.11 -6.73
N TRP A 89 -8.08 -6.01 -5.78
CA TRP A 89 -8.53 -5.66 -4.43
C TRP A 89 -7.38 -5.80 -3.44
N VAL A 90 -7.47 -5.12 -2.30
CA VAL A 90 -6.54 -5.32 -1.18
C VAL A 90 -7.26 -6.03 -0.05
N ASP A 91 -6.77 -7.20 0.34
CA ASP A 91 -7.27 -7.88 1.53
C ASP A 91 -6.93 -7.05 2.77
N TYR A 92 -7.95 -6.68 3.54
CA TYR A 92 -7.76 -5.81 4.70
C TYR A 92 -6.96 -6.47 5.84
N LYS A 93 -7.04 -7.80 5.99
CA LYS A 93 -6.38 -8.53 7.09
C LYS A 93 -4.91 -8.75 6.79
N THR A 94 -4.58 -9.21 5.59
CA THR A 94 -3.21 -9.52 5.16
C THR A 94 -2.51 -8.31 4.53
N GLN A 95 -3.28 -7.30 4.09
CA GLN A 95 -2.80 -6.10 3.40
C GLN A 95 -2.07 -6.42 2.09
N THR A 96 -2.49 -7.49 1.41
CA THR A 96 -1.95 -7.96 0.14
C THR A 96 -2.94 -7.78 -1.00
N LEU A 97 -2.44 -7.63 -2.23
CA LEU A 97 -3.29 -7.68 -3.41
C LEU A 97 -3.94 -9.06 -3.53
N ILE A 98 -5.22 -9.06 -3.88
CA ILE A 98 -6.01 -10.24 -4.19
C ILE A 98 -6.77 -10.00 -5.49
N GLU A 99 -7.17 -11.09 -6.13
CA GLU A 99 -8.04 -11.03 -7.30
C GLU A 99 -9.38 -10.36 -6.94
N PRO A 100 -10.02 -9.65 -7.89
CA PRO A 100 -11.35 -9.12 -7.67
C PRO A 100 -12.32 -10.26 -7.31
N PRO A 101 -13.21 -10.07 -6.33
CA PRO A 101 -14.21 -11.08 -6.00
C PRO A 101 -15.11 -11.31 -7.21
N VAL A 102 -15.28 -12.58 -7.58
CA VAL A 102 -16.22 -12.97 -8.63
C VAL A 102 -17.63 -12.62 -8.14
N CYS A 103 -18.22 -11.56 -8.69
CA CYS A 103 -19.65 -11.31 -8.52
C CYS A 103 -20.39 -12.42 -9.28
N ASN A 104 -20.70 -13.52 -8.59
CA ASN A 104 -21.76 -14.40 -9.06
C ASN A 104 -23.06 -13.59 -8.97
N PRO A 105 -23.72 -13.26 -10.10
CA PRO A 105 -25.06 -12.72 -10.01
C PRO A 105 -25.90 -13.79 -9.32
N THR A 106 -26.46 -13.42 -8.17
CA THR A 106 -27.39 -14.24 -7.40
C THR A 106 -28.46 -14.77 -8.36
N LYS A 107 -28.55 -16.10 -8.46
CA LYS A 107 -29.67 -16.80 -9.11
C LYS A 107 -30.97 -16.51 -8.37
#